data_AF-A0A7S4AJG6-F1
#
_entry.id   AF-A0A7S4AJG6-F1
#
_cell.length_a   1.000
_cell.length_b   1.000
_cell.length_c   1.000
_cell.angle_alpha   90.00
_cell.angle_beta   90.00
_cell.angle_gamma   90.00
#
_symmetry.space_group_name_H-M   'P 1'
#
loop_
_entity.id
_entity.type
_entity.pdbx_description
1 polymer ?
#
loop_
_entity_poly.entity_id
_entity_poly.type
_entity_poly.pdbx_seq_one_letter_code
_entity_poly.pdbx_strand_id
1 'polypeptide(L)'
;IAPEKSFCYVIDFLWTGSTWEYRKLEDLPGEFTTQDKTGSTFPLQRYEVSHADKTLGVYIAMDGNKDEEIAYLTKVSATFGQQLRTAKCEKNAAIYALQFSLMKTLEYP
;
A
#
# COMPACT_ATOMS: atom_id res chain seq x y z
N ILE A 1 10.19 -14.97 10.02
CA ILE A 1 9.31 -14.13 9.19
C ILE A 1 7.88 -14.69 9.27
N ALA A 2 6.85 -13.93 8.89
CA ALA A 2 5.47 -14.41 8.78
C ALA A 2 5.15 -14.55 7.28
N PRO A 3 5.25 -15.77 6.70
CA PRO A 3 5.13 -15.96 5.25
C PRO A 3 3.83 -15.41 4.66
N GLU A 4 2.73 -15.52 5.40
CA GLU A 4 1.39 -15.07 5.00
C GLU A 4 1.25 -13.55 4.89
N LYS A 5 2.22 -12.80 5.43
CA LYS A 5 2.30 -11.32 5.33
C LYS A 5 3.49 -10.85 4.52
N SER A 6 4.14 -11.79 3.83
CA SER A 6 5.36 -11.52 3.06
C SER A 6 5.04 -11.60 1.58
N PHE A 7 5.48 -10.58 0.86
CA PHE A 7 5.38 -10.47 -0.60
C PHE A 7 6.71 -9.95 -1.14
N CYS A 8 6.89 -10.07 -2.46
CA CYS A 8 8.09 -9.60 -3.12
C CYS A 8 7.79 -8.87 -4.43
N TYR A 9 8.73 -8.03 -4.82
CA TYR A 9 8.76 -7.33 -6.09
C TYR A 9 10.11 -7.57 -6.74
N VAL A 10 10.13 -7.62 -8.06
CA VAL A 10 11.37 -7.61 -8.84
C VAL A 10 11.33 -6.37 -9.71
N ILE A 11 12.32 -5.51 -9.52
CA ILE A 11 12.50 -4.32 -10.33
C ILE A 11 13.53 -4.67 -11.39
N ASP A 12 13.07 -4.77 -12.64
CA ASP A 12 13.93 -4.94 -13.81
C ASP A 12 13.40 -4.05 -14.94
N PHE A 13 14.30 -3.63 -15.82
CA PHE A 13 14.02 -2.70 -16.89
C PHE A 13 14.29 -3.34 -18.25
N LEU A 14 13.51 -2.93 -19.24
CA LEU A 14 13.70 -3.25 -20.64
C LEU A 14 13.88 -1.94 -21.40
N TRP A 15 14.93 -1.86 -22.21
CA TRP A 15 15.11 -0.75 -23.15
C TRP A 15 14.31 -1.03 -24.42
N THR A 16 13.39 -0.12 -24.77
CA THR A 16 12.54 -0.25 -25.97
C THR A 16 13.18 0.32 -27.24
N GLY A 17 14.38 0.88 -27.14
CA GLY A 17 15.00 1.69 -28.20
C GLY A 17 14.83 3.19 -28.00
N SER A 18 13.85 3.62 -27.20
CA SER A 18 13.57 5.03 -26.94
C SER A 18 13.33 5.36 -25.47
N THR A 19 12.80 4.40 -24.70
CA THR A 19 12.45 4.55 -23.29
C THR A 19 12.87 3.33 -22.50
N TRP A 20 13.08 3.53 -21.20
CA TRP A 20 13.16 2.44 -20.24
C TRP A 20 11.76 2.15 -19.72
N GLU A 21 11.36 0.89 -19.80
CA GLU A 21 10.08 0.42 -19.28
C GLU A 21 10.33 -0.69 -18.26
N TYR A 22 9.46 -0.81 -17.26
CA TYR A 22 9.53 -1.92 -16.33
C TYR A 22 9.17 -3.23 -17.03
N ARG A 23 9.94 -4.28 -16.79
CA ARG A 23 9.57 -5.62 -17.24
C ARG A 23 8.37 -6.11 -16.47
N LYS A 24 7.45 -6.76 -17.17
CA LYS A 24 6.29 -7.39 -16.57
C LYS A 24 6.67 -8.69 -15.89
N LEU A 25 5.81 -9.13 -14.97
CA LEU A 25 5.96 -10.39 -14.25
C LEU A 25 5.96 -11.59 -15.21
N GLU A 26 5.19 -11.52 -16.31
CA GLU A 26 5.15 -12.56 -17.36
C GLU A 26 6.52 -12.77 -18.05
N ASP A 27 7.33 -11.72 -18.16
CA ASP A 27 8.65 -11.74 -18.82
C ASP A 27 9.79 -12.14 -17.88
N LEU A 28 9.49 -12.33 -16.60
CA LEU A 28 10.45 -12.60 -15.53
C LEU A 28 10.07 -13.89 -14.79
N PRO A 29 10.26 -15.07 -15.41
CA PRO A 29 9.91 -16.34 -14.78
C PRO A 29 10.79 -16.60 -13.56
N GLY A 30 10.19 -17.07 -12.48
CA GLY A 30 10.88 -17.42 -11.25
C GLY A 30 10.00 -17.27 -10.02
N GLU A 31 10.17 -18.20 -9.09
CA GLU A 31 9.48 -18.19 -7.80
C GLU A 31 10.46 -17.78 -6.69
N PHE A 32 9.99 -16.93 -5.79
CA PHE A 32 10.72 -16.56 -4.59
C PHE A 32 10.16 -17.32 -3.41
N THR A 33 11.05 -17.83 -2.54
CA THR A 33 10.65 -18.53 -1.33
C THR A 33 11.27 -17.91 -0.10
N THR A 34 10.57 -17.98 1.02
CA THR A 34 11.09 -17.59 2.33
C THR A 34 10.97 -18.73 3.32
N GLN A 35 11.79 -18.72 4.37
CA GLN A 35 11.69 -19.67 5.48
C GLN A 35 11.05 -19.02 6.70
N ASP A 36 10.11 -19.73 7.30
CA ASP A 36 9.53 -19.33 8.57
C ASP A 36 10.51 -19.55 9.76
N LYS A 37 10.02 -19.35 10.99
CA LYS A 37 10.83 -19.58 12.20
C LYS A 37 11.13 -21.05 12.47
N THR A 38 10.42 -21.98 11.83
CA THR A 38 10.56 -23.43 11.98
C THR A 38 11.49 -24.04 10.93
N GLY A 39 11.91 -23.25 9.92
CA GLY A 39 12.71 -23.71 8.78
C GLY A 39 11.86 -24.22 7.61
N SER A 40 10.54 -24.16 7.71
CA SER A 40 9.62 -24.53 6.64
C SER A 40 9.65 -23.48 5.53
N THR A 41 9.69 -23.94 4.28
CA THR A 41 9.82 -23.07 3.10
C THR A 41 8.44 -22.76 2.52
N PHE A 42 8.19 -21.48 2.22
CA PHE A 42 6.93 -20.98 1.69
C PHE A 42 7.17 -20.13 0.45
N PRO A 43 6.32 -20.25 -0.59
CA PRO A 43 6.36 -19.34 -1.73
C PRO A 43 5.92 -17.95 -1.30
N LEU A 44 6.59 -16.93 -1.83
CA LEU A 44 6.21 -15.53 -1.68
C LEU A 44 5.30 -15.12 -2.82
N GLN A 45 4.22 -14.41 -2.49
CA GLN A 45 3.42 -13.75 -3.50
C GLN A 45 4.28 -12.67 -4.17
N ARG A 46 4.36 -12.73 -5.50
CA ARG A 46 5.03 -11.71 -6.30
C ARG A 46 4.00 -10.81 -6.95
N TYR A 47 4.26 -9.52 -6.94
CA TYR A 47 3.41 -8.51 -7.57
C TYR A 47 4.15 -7.73 -8.65
N GLU A 48 3.38 -7.10 -9.53
CA GLU A 48 3.89 -6.12 -10.49
C GLU A 48 4.39 -4.87 -9.77
N VAL A 49 5.34 -4.16 -10.37
CA VAL A 49 5.90 -2.93 -9.76
C VAL A 49 4.87 -1.81 -9.60
N SER A 50 3.82 -1.81 -10.42
CA SER A 50 2.71 -0.86 -10.34
C SER A 50 1.68 -1.19 -9.27
N HIS A 51 1.70 -2.41 -8.74
CA HIS A 51 0.84 -2.79 -7.63
C HIS A 51 1.35 -2.13 -6.35
N ALA A 52 0.46 -1.41 -5.67
CA ALA A 52 0.70 -0.97 -4.31
C ALA A 52 0.11 -1.97 -3.31
N ASP A 53 0.92 -2.40 -2.34
CA ASP A 53 0.45 -3.17 -1.19
C ASP A 53 0.61 -2.35 0.10
N LYS A 54 -0.26 -2.62 1.07
CA LYS A 54 -0.28 -1.90 2.34
C LYS A 54 0.84 -2.40 3.23
N THR A 55 1.81 -1.53 3.47
CA THR A 55 2.89 -1.77 4.43
C THR A 55 2.51 -1.17 5.79
N LEU A 56 3.42 -0.50 6.49
CA LEU A 56 3.26 0.02 7.87
C LEU A 56 2.21 1.15 8.01
N GLY A 57 1.03 1.00 7.41
CA GLY A 57 -0.04 2.00 7.34
C GLY A 57 -0.26 2.55 5.93
N VAL A 58 0.76 2.45 5.08
CA VAL A 58 0.89 3.15 3.79
C VAL A 58 0.81 2.18 2.61
N TYR A 59 0.08 2.51 1.56
CA TYR A 59 0.17 1.84 0.26
C TYR A 59 1.36 2.38 -0.54
N ILE A 60 2.26 1.50 -0.96
CA ILE A 60 3.46 1.88 -1.71
C ILE A 60 3.57 0.98 -2.94
N ALA A 61 3.58 1.59 -4.13
CA ALA A 61 3.97 0.94 -5.39
C ALA A 61 5.47 1.12 -5.65
N MET A 62 6.10 0.11 -6.27
CA MET A 62 7.54 0.11 -6.54
C MET A 62 7.94 0.97 -7.75
N ASP A 63 6.99 1.28 -8.64
CA ASP A 63 7.18 2.27 -9.72
C ASP A 63 6.99 3.73 -9.25
N GLY A 64 6.62 3.93 -7.98
CA GLY A 64 6.42 5.24 -7.36
C GLY A 64 5.07 5.89 -7.62
N ASN A 65 4.11 5.18 -8.24
CA ASN A 65 2.74 5.66 -8.33
C ASN A 65 2.09 5.73 -6.93
N LYS A 66 1.00 6.49 -6.81
CA LYS A 66 0.31 6.74 -5.53
C LYS A 66 -1.19 6.49 -5.61
N ASP A 67 -1.63 5.76 -6.62
CA ASP A 67 -3.05 5.70 -6.98
C ASP A 67 -3.87 5.01 -5.87
N GLU A 68 -3.40 3.87 -5.37
CA GLU A 68 -4.04 3.15 -4.26
C GLU A 68 -4.00 3.92 -2.95
N GLU A 69 -2.90 4.62 -2.65
CA GLU A 69 -2.78 5.43 -1.43
C GLU A 69 -3.76 6.60 -1.46
N ILE A 70 -3.85 7.32 -2.59
CA ILE A 70 -4.83 8.39 -2.79
C ILE A 70 -6.25 7.84 -2.64
N ALA A 71 -6.55 6.69 -3.25
CA ALA A 71 -7.86 6.05 -3.15
C ALA A 71 -8.18 5.67 -1.68
N TYR A 72 -7.20 5.13 -0.96
CA TYR A 72 -7.32 4.77 0.45
C TYR A 72 -7.59 6.00 1.33
N LEU A 73 -6.75 7.04 1.25
CA LEU A 73 -6.90 8.26 2.06
C LEU A 73 -8.21 9.00 1.74
N THR A 74 -8.64 9.00 0.48
CA THR A 74 -9.93 9.55 0.06
C THR A 74 -11.09 8.79 0.70
N LYS A 75 -11.04 7.46 0.68
CA LYS A 75 -12.06 6.60 1.30
C LYS A 75 -12.12 6.78 2.82
N VAL A 76 -10.96 6.85 3.48
CA VAL A 76 -10.85 7.08 4.93
C VAL A 76 -11.45 8.44 5.29
N SER A 77 -11.09 9.49 4.55
CA SER A 77 -11.61 10.85 4.76
C SER A 77 -13.12 10.94 4.56
N ALA A 78 -13.65 10.30 3.51
CA ALA A 78 -15.09 10.26 3.25
C ALA A 78 -15.85 9.51 4.36
N THR A 79 -15.32 8.38 4.82
CA THR A 79 -15.89 7.59 5.91
C THR A 79 -15.90 8.38 7.21
N PHE A 80 -14.79 9.03 7.55
CA PHE A 80 -14.70 9.92 8.71
C PHE A 80 -15.72 11.06 8.64
N GLY A 81 -15.86 11.72 7.49
CA GLY A 81 -16.85 12.77 7.28
C GLY A 81 -18.30 12.28 7.39
N GLN A 82 -18.59 11.03 7.02
CA GLN A 82 -19.91 10.43 7.23
C GLN A 82 -20.18 10.13 8.71
N GLN A 83 -19.18 9.62 9.43
CA GLN A 83 -19.28 9.34 10.87
C GLN A 83 -19.53 10.63 11.67
N LEU A 84 -18.79 11.71 11.39
CA LEU A 84 -19.01 13.00 12.03
C LEU A 84 -20.42 13.56 11.80
N ARG A 85 -20.92 13.48 10.56
CA ARG A 85 -22.29 13.93 10.24
C ARG A 85 -23.36 13.14 10.98
N THR A 86 -23.15 11.84 11.17
CA THR A 86 -24.11 10.96 11.86
C THR A 86 -24.08 11.15 13.37
N ALA A 87 -22.90 11.41 13.94
CA ALA A 87 -22.68 11.44 15.38
C ALA A 87 -23.30 12.65 16.12
N LYS A 88 -23.85 13.66 15.42
CA LYS A 88 -24.37 14.91 16.01
C LYS A 88 -23.40 15.53 17.02
N CYS A 89 -22.12 15.61 16.66
CA CYS A 89 -21.09 16.12 17.57
C CYS A 89 -21.15 17.64 17.74
N GLU A 90 -20.72 18.13 18.90
CA GLU A 90 -20.47 19.55 19.11
C GLU A 90 -19.29 20.01 18.24
N LYS A 91 -19.33 21.27 17.78
CA LYS A 91 -18.30 21.87 16.92
C LYS A 91 -16.87 21.66 17.45
N ASN A 92 -16.64 21.85 18.75
CA ASN A 92 -15.32 21.70 19.35
C ASN A 92 -14.84 20.23 19.34
N ALA A 93 -15.74 19.29 19.63
CA ALA A 93 -15.46 17.87 19.54
C ALA A 93 -15.17 17.43 18.09
N ALA A 94 -15.87 18.01 17.11
CA ALA A 94 -15.62 17.74 15.69
C ALA A 94 -14.21 18.18 15.25
N ILE A 95 -13.80 19.39 15.66
CA ILE A 95 -12.46 19.93 15.36
C ILE A 95 -11.38 19.08 16.04
N TYR A 96 -11.59 18.72 17.31
CA TYR A 96 -10.67 17.85 18.05
C TYR A 96 -10.52 16.48 17.36
N ALA A 97 -11.63 15.84 16.98
CA ALA A 97 -11.59 14.57 16.27
C ALA A 97 -10.85 14.67 14.93
N LEU A 98 -11.04 15.75 14.19
CA LEU A 98 -10.33 15.99 12.93
C LEU A 98 -8.81 16.08 13.17
N GLN A 99 -8.39 16.94 14.10
CA GLN A 99 -6.97 17.24 14.35
C GLN A 99 -6.19 16.07 14.93
N PHE A 100 -6.79 15.32 15.86
CA PHE A 100 -6.10 14.27 16.60
C PHE A 100 -6.36 12.85 16.09
N SER A 101 -7.29 12.67 15.15
CA SER A 101 -7.54 11.37 14.51
C SER A 101 -7.22 11.41 13.02
N LEU A 102 -8.08 12.01 12.18
CA LEU A 102 -7.92 11.94 10.72
C LEU A 102 -6.62 12.59 10.24
N MET A 103 -6.28 13.78 10.76
CA MET A 103 -5.08 14.50 10.32
C MET A 103 -3.79 13.70 10.57
N LYS A 104 -3.73 12.88 11.62
CA LYS A 104 -2.54 12.05 11.87
C LYS A 104 -2.36 10.96 10.81
N THR A 105 -3.44 10.46 10.24
CA THR A 105 -3.40 9.52 9.10
C THR A 105 -3.01 10.22 7.80
N LEU A 106 -3.35 11.50 7.63
CA LEU A 106 -3.04 12.27 6.41
C LEU A 106 -1.63 12.91 6.42
N GLU A 107 -1.13 13.32 7.60
CA GLU A 107 0.17 13.98 7.78
C GLU A 107 1.35 13.03 7.62
N TYR A 108 1.15 11.76 7.98
CA TYR A 108 2.14 10.71 7.91
C TYR A 108 1.57 9.56 7.07
N PRO A 109 1.41 9.78 5.74
CA PRO A 109 0.92 8.76 4.85
C PRO A 109 1.85 7.56 4.85
#